data_AF-A0A955HQD4-F1
#
_entry.id   AF-A0A955HQD4-F1
#
_cell.length_a   1.000
_cell.length_b   1.000
_cell.length_c   1.000
_cell.angle_alpha   90.00
_cell.angle_beta   90.00
_cell.angle_gamma   90.00
#
_symmetry.space_group_name_H-M   'P 1'
#
loop_
_entity.id
_entity.type
_entity.pdbx_description
1 polymer ?
#
loop_
_entity_poly.entity_id
_entity_poly.type
_entity_poly.pdbx_seq_one_letter_code
_entity_poly.pdbx_strand_id
1 'polypeptide(L)'
;VWAIGTGKTARPEDAEEMHAFIRSLLPEDKRETTRILYGGSMKPDNCKALLSQPNIDGGLIGGASLKPEQFSTIVDIAVSLFPHSS
;
A
#
# COMPACT_ATOMS: atom_id res chain seq x y z
N VAL A 1 -1.63 -8.89 -10.09
CA VAL A 1 -2.65 -9.37 -11.06
C VAL A 1 -3.43 -10.60 -10.57
N TRP A 2 -2.87 -11.47 -9.70
CA TRP A 2 -3.53 -12.70 -9.23
C TRP A 2 -4.83 -12.52 -8.41
N ALA A 3 -5.03 -11.37 -7.75
CA ALA A 3 -6.24 -11.08 -6.97
C ALA A 3 -7.25 -10.14 -7.67
N ILE A 4 -6.89 -9.57 -8.83
CA ILE A 4 -7.71 -8.56 -9.52
C ILE A 4 -8.98 -9.23 -10.07
N GLY A 5 -10.16 -8.70 -9.72
CA GLY A 5 -11.46 -9.21 -10.20
C GLY A 5 -12.05 -10.40 -9.42
N THR A 6 -11.33 -10.94 -8.43
CA THR A 6 -11.79 -12.13 -7.66
C THR A 6 -12.57 -11.80 -6.38
N GLY A 7 -12.63 -10.53 -5.98
CA GLY A 7 -13.17 -10.10 -4.69
C GLY A 7 -12.32 -10.50 -3.48
N LYS A 8 -11.27 -11.31 -3.66
CA LYS A 8 -10.30 -11.64 -2.62
C LYS A 8 -9.30 -10.50 -2.48
N THR A 9 -9.12 -10.02 -1.26
CA THR A 9 -8.07 -9.06 -0.92
C THR A 9 -6.88 -9.85 -0.40
N ALA A 10 -5.66 -9.56 -0.87
CA ALA A 10 -4.45 -10.13 -0.28
C ALA A 10 -4.41 -9.74 1.20
N ARG A 11 -4.03 -10.67 2.09
CA ARG A 11 -3.86 -10.31 3.49
C ARG A 11 -2.68 -9.34 3.59
N PRO A 12 -2.65 -8.45 4.61
CA PRO A 12 -1.52 -7.54 4.80
C PRO A 12 -0.17 -8.26 4.81
N GLU A 13 -0.11 -9.47 5.38
CA GLU A 13 1.10 -10.28 5.46
C GLU A 13 1.56 -10.77 4.08
N ASP A 14 0.62 -11.16 3.21
CA ASP A 14 0.93 -11.61 1.84
C ASP A 14 1.45 -10.43 0.99
N ALA A 15 0.92 -9.22 1.22
CA ALA A 15 1.37 -8.00 0.56
C ALA A 15 2.77 -7.60 1.05
N GLU A 16 3.01 -7.67 2.35
CA GLU A 16 4.30 -7.40 2.97
C GLU A 16 5.40 -8.35 2.46
N GLU A 17 5.15 -9.66 2.45
CA GLU A 17 6.12 -10.65 1.96
C GLU A 17 6.56 -10.33 0.52
N MET A 18 5.61 -10.01 -0.34
CA MET A 18 5.90 -9.65 -1.73
C MET A 18 6.67 -8.33 -1.84
N HIS A 19 6.30 -7.32 -1.05
CA HIS A 19 7.00 -6.03 -1.05
C HIS A 19 8.43 -6.14 -0.50
N ALA A 20 8.64 -6.90 0.59
CA ALA A 20 9.96 -7.18 1.13
C ALA A 20 10.84 -7.92 0.11
N PHE A 21 10.28 -8.92 -0.59
CA PHE A 21 10.99 -9.61 -1.66
C PHE A 21 11.38 -8.66 -2.80
N ILE A 22 10.46 -7.81 -3.28
CA ILE A 22 10.77 -6.81 -4.32
C ILE A 22 11.86 -5.84 -3.84
N ARG A 23 11.79 -5.36 -2.59
CA ARG A 23 12.79 -4.46 -2.02
C ARG A 23 14.17 -5.12 -1.95
N SER A 24 14.23 -6.43 -1.66
CA SER A 24 15.48 -7.18 -1.64
C SER A 24 16.18 -7.25 -3.01
N LEU A 25 15.41 -7.17 -4.10
CA LEU A 25 15.93 -7.17 -5.48
C LEU A 25 16.45 -5.80 -5.93
N LEU A 26 16.18 -4.73 -5.19
CA LEU A 26 16.65 -3.40 -5.53
C LEU A 26 18.17 -3.27 -5.24
N PRO A 27 18.90 -2.48 -6.06
CA PRO A 27 20.25 -2.04 -5.74
C PRO A 27 20.31 -1.38 -4.36
N GLU A 28 21.42 -1.57 -3.64
CA GLU A 28 21.60 -1.08 -2.28
C GLU A 28 21.37 0.44 -2.17
N ASP A 29 21.86 1.21 -3.14
CA ASP A 29 21.70 2.67 -3.21
C ASP A 29 20.26 3.13 -3.51
N LYS A 30 19.39 2.21 -3.94
CA LYS A 30 17.98 2.47 -4.27
C LYS A 30 16.98 1.85 -3.30
N ARG A 31 17.43 0.92 -2.45
CA ARG A 31 16.57 0.09 -1.60
C ARG A 31 15.67 0.91 -0.67
N GLU A 32 16.23 1.96 -0.07
CA GLU A 32 15.52 2.81 0.90
C GLU A 32 14.78 3.98 0.24
N THR A 33 15.25 4.45 -0.91
CA THR A 33 14.66 5.63 -1.58
C THR A 33 13.52 5.29 -2.52
N THR A 34 13.44 4.04 -2.98
CA THR A 34 12.40 3.60 -3.91
C THR A 34 11.13 3.29 -3.15
N ARG A 35 10.05 4.01 -3.48
CA ARG A 35 8.71 3.73 -2.96
C ARG A 35 8.08 2.56 -3.70
N ILE A 36 7.58 1.58 -2.97
CA ILE A 36 6.85 0.40 -3.46
C ILE A 36 5.39 0.53 -3.00
N LEU A 37 4.51 0.84 -3.95
CA LEU A 37 3.09 1.07 -3.69
C LEU A 37 2.28 -0.23 -3.83
N TYR A 38 1.33 -0.46 -2.94
CA TYR A 38 0.39 -1.56 -3.04
C TYR A 38 -0.68 -1.25 -4.09
N GLY A 39 -0.72 -2.04 -5.17
CA GLY A 39 -1.67 -1.89 -6.28
C GLY A 39 -2.90 -2.82 -6.20
N GLY A 40 -3.10 -3.54 -5.09
CA GLY A 40 -4.28 -4.38 -4.88
C GLY A 40 -5.52 -3.55 -4.47
N SER A 41 -6.60 -4.25 -4.08
CA SER A 41 -7.84 -3.57 -3.65
C SER A 41 -7.67 -2.94 -2.26
N MET A 42 -7.16 -1.72 -2.21
CA MET A 42 -7.12 -0.90 -1.00
C MET A 42 -8.40 -0.08 -0.86
N LYS A 43 -8.99 -0.12 0.33
CA LYS A 43 -10.24 0.54 0.74
C LYS A 43 -10.08 1.06 2.17
N PRO A 44 -10.96 1.97 2.66
CA PRO A 44 -10.88 2.48 4.02
C PRO A 44 -10.82 1.40 5.12
N ASP A 45 -11.50 0.27 4.92
CA ASP A 45 -11.58 -0.83 5.89
C ASP A 45 -10.27 -1.61 6.07
N ASN A 46 -9.41 -1.67 5.05
CA ASN A 46 -8.17 -2.44 5.06
C ASN A 46 -6.90 -1.59 4.94
N CYS A 47 -7.03 -0.31 4.58
CA CYS A 47 -5.93 0.60 4.31
C CYS A 47 -4.95 0.69 5.48
N LYS A 48 -5.46 0.85 6.71
CA LYS A 48 -4.60 0.96 7.90
C LYS A 48 -3.71 -0.27 8.09
N ALA A 49 -4.27 -1.47 7.93
CA ALA A 49 -3.53 -2.72 8.12
C ALA A 49 -2.47 -2.92 7.02
N LEU A 50 -2.77 -2.52 5.78
CA LEU A 50 -1.83 -2.55 4.67
C LEU A 50 -0.70 -1.52 4.85
N LEU A 51 -1.04 -0.27 5.16
CA LEU A 51 -0.04 0.80 5.32
C LEU A 51 0.79 0.69 6.61
N SER A 52 0.39 -0.16 7.55
CA SER A 52 1.20 -0.47 8.74
C SER A 52 2.30 -1.51 8.45
N GLN A 53 2.34 -2.08 7.25
CA GLN A 53 3.35 -3.05 6.86
C GLN A 53 4.68 -2.35 6.53
N PRO A 54 5.83 -2.87 7.01
CA PRO A 54 7.13 -2.19 6.89
C PRO A 54 7.56 -1.83 5.46
N ASN A 55 7.18 -2.63 4.46
CA ASN A 55 7.64 -2.45 3.09
C ASN A 55 6.56 -1.86 2.15
N ILE A 56 5.40 -1.45 2.67
CA ILE A 56 4.32 -0.84 1.89
C ILE A 56 4.34 0.68 2.06
N ASP A 57 4.81 1.38 1.01
CA ASP A 57 5.05 2.83 1.08
C ASP A 57 3.84 3.68 0.65
N GLY A 58 2.68 3.04 0.42
CA GLY A 58 1.47 3.71 -0.04
C GLY A 58 0.59 2.80 -0.91
N GLY A 59 -0.42 3.41 -1.54
CA GLY A 59 -1.38 2.70 -2.39
C GLY A 59 -1.56 3.33 -3.77
N LEU A 60 -1.66 2.49 -4.81
CA LEU A 60 -2.11 2.88 -6.14
C LEU A 60 -3.61 2.57 -6.26
N ILE A 61 -4.44 3.58 -6.04
CA ILE A 61 -5.88 3.37 -5.76
C ILE A 61 -6.71 3.33 -7.05
N GLY A 62 -7.36 2.18 -7.28
CA GLY A 62 -8.35 1.96 -8.34
C GLY A 62 -9.74 2.52 -7.97
N GLY A 63 -10.79 1.71 -8.01
CA GLY A 63 -12.19 2.16 -7.89
C GLY A 63 -12.56 2.99 -6.64
N ALA A 64 -11.81 2.89 -5.53
CA ALA A 64 -12.00 3.75 -4.36
C ALA A 64 -11.61 5.22 -4.63
N SER A 65 -10.75 5.51 -5.62
CA SER A 65 -10.37 6.87 -6.01
C SER A 65 -11.52 7.63 -6.70
N LEU A 66 -12.51 6.92 -7.22
CA LEU A 66 -13.70 7.51 -7.87
C LEU A 66 -14.78 7.96 -6.86
N LYS A 67 -14.54 7.75 -5.56
CA LYS A 67 -15.45 8.11 -4.47
C LYS A 67 -14.71 9.06 -3.52
N PRO A 68 -14.98 10.37 -3.55
CA PRO A 68 -14.20 11.37 -2.81
C PRO A 68 -14.00 11.04 -1.33
N GLU A 69 -15.05 10.57 -0.65
CA GLU A 69 -15.03 10.26 0.78
C GLU A 69 -14.16 9.02 1.09
N GLN A 70 -14.15 8.03 0.19
CA GLN A 70 -13.29 6.86 0.35
C GLN A 70 -11.82 7.22 0.12
N PHE A 71 -11.56 8.01 -0.92
CA PHE A 71 -10.20 8.43 -1.24
C PHE A 71 -9.61 9.34 -0.17
N SER A 72 -10.38 10.31 0.33
CA SER A 72 -9.93 11.20 1.42
C SER A 72 -9.62 10.40 2.68
N THR A 73 -10.46 9.43 3.04
CA THR A 73 -10.21 8.57 4.22
C THR A 73 -8.91 7.78 4.09
N ILE A 74 -8.60 7.25 2.89
CA ILE A 74 -7.33 6.55 2.62
C ILE A 74 -6.14 7.51 2.78
N VAL A 75 -6.25 8.75 2.28
CA VAL A 75 -5.21 9.78 2.41
C VAL A 75 -5.00 10.15 3.88
N ASP A 76 -6.06 10.38 4.65
CA ASP A 76 -5.97 10.74 6.07
C ASP A 76 -5.28 9.64 6.89
N ILE A 77 -5.63 8.37 6.62
CA ILE A 77 -4.96 7.22 7.24
C ILE A 77 -3.48 7.21 6.87
N ALA A 78 -3.13 7.40 5.59
CA ALA A 78 -1.74 7.44 5.14
C ALA A 78 -0.93 8.56 5.80
N VAL A 79 -1.48 9.78 5.89
CA VAL A 79 -0.85 10.92 6.57
C VAL A 79 -0.63 10.64 8.05
N SER A 80 -1.57 9.94 8.71
CA SER A 80 -1.43 9.59 10.13
C SER A 80 -0.34 8.54 10.40
N LEU A 81 -0.03 7.68 9.43
CA LEU A 81 0.97 6.60 9.55
C LEU A 81 2.35 7.03 9.04
N PHE A 82 2.39 7.94 8.06
CA PHE A 82 3.60 8.53 7.51
C PHE A 82 3.64 10.02 7.83
N PRO A 83 3.76 10.40 9.12
CA PRO A 83 3.95 11.80 9.45
C PRO A 83 5.19 12.29 8.69
N HIS A 84 5.07 13.40 7.98
CA HIS A 84 6.19 13.96 7.22
C HIS A 84 7.40 14.09 8.15
N SER A 85 8.42 13.26 7.91
CA SER A 85 9.76 13.50 8.43
C SER A 85 10.16 14.88 7.94
N SER A 86 10.15 15.83 8.87
CA SER A 86 10.63 17.20 8.65
C SER A 86 12.13 17.17 8.41
#